data_AF-A0A2Z4UQK8-F1
#
_entry.id   AF-A0A2Z4UQK8-F1
#
_cell.length_a   1.000
_cell.length_b   1.000
_cell.length_c   1.000
_cell.angle_alpha   90.00
_cell.angle_beta   90.00
_cell.angle_gamma   90.00
#
_symmetry.space_group_name_H-M   'P 1'
#
loop_
_entity.id
_entity.type
_entity.pdbx_description
1 polymer ?
#
loop_
_entity_poly.entity_id
_entity_poly.type
_entity_poly.pdbx_seq_one_letter_code
_entity_poly.pdbx_strand_id
1 'polypeptide(L)'
;MTDEVVSVVTSTSFKDVAKLLAQHDISRLPVLDDEDHVLGVVSERDLIDREAAGHPLVSDAPDAGREEATFPSKVIFTAGEIMSAPAISVRADEAAAGAARLMARRGVERLPVVDDEARLVGIVTRRDLLSLFLRPDAEIRHHVVEDILMDTMGLRPKAVTVHVVDGIVTLEGRLEAQSQIPVLIRLTGRLDGVIAVAPRLTARVDDSLPTASHRSALGMSW
;
A
#
# COMPACT_ATOMS: atom_id res chain seq x y z
N MET A 1 -12.06 -3.31 0.24
CA MET A 1 -11.26 -4.17 -0.64
C MET A 1 -12.23 -4.98 -1.48
N THR A 2 -11.87 -5.28 -2.72
CA THR A 2 -12.61 -6.23 -3.53
C THR A 2 -11.79 -7.50 -3.67
N ASP A 3 -12.39 -8.63 -3.32
CA ASP A 3 -11.72 -9.94 -3.27
C ASP A 3 -11.84 -10.65 -4.62
N GLU A 4 -12.88 -10.35 -5.39
CA GLU A 4 -13.04 -10.82 -6.77
C GLU A 4 -12.33 -9.84 -7.72
N VAL A 5 -11.04 -10.10 -7.95
CA VAL A 5 -10.20 -9.26 -8.80
C VAL A 5 -10.14 -9.84 -10.21
N VAL A 6 -10.59 -9.05 -11.19
CA VAL A 6 -10.32 -9.37 -12.60
C VAL A 6 -8.83 -9.16 -12.86
N SER A 7 -8.15 -10.20 -13.30
CA SER A 7 -6.71 -10.21 -13.60
C SER A 7 -6.43 -10.87 -14.96
N VAL A 8 -5.19 -10.76 -15.43
CA VAL A 8 -4.72 -11.40 -16.66
C VAL A 8 -3.36 -12.05 -16.43
N VAL A 9 -3.02 -13.07 -17.21
CA VAL A 9 -1.67 -13.64 -17.21
C VAL A 9 -0.77 -12.92 -18.22
N THR A 10 0.55 -13.02 -18.06
CA THR A 10 1.53 -12.35 -18.94
C THR A 10 1.32 -12.61 -20.44
N SER A 11 0.88 -13.81 -20.81
CA SER A 11 0.65 -14.23 -22.20
C SER A 11 -0.67 -13.73 -22.80
N THR A 12 -1.54 -13.10 -21.99
CA THR A 12 -2.86 -12.61 -22.44
C THR A 12 -2.70 -11.59 -23.55
N SER A 13 -3.47 -11.73 -24.64
CA SER A 13 -3.34 -10.85 -25.80
C SER A 13 -3.83 -9.43 -25.51
N PHE A 14 -3.24 -8.44 -26.19
CA PHE A 14 -3.66 -7.03 -26.14
C PHE A 14 -5.18 -6.86 -26.33
N LYS A 15 -5.77 -7.61 -27.27
CA LYS A 15 -7.22 -7.54 -27.54
C LYS A 15 -8.05 -8.08 -26.39
N ASP A 16 -7.60 -9.16 -25.76
CA ASP A 16 -8.31 -9.74 -24.62
C ASP A 16 -8.19 -8.84 -23.39
N VAL A 17 -7.03 -8.23 -23.16
CA VAL A 17 -6.86 -7.18 -22.14
C VAL A 17 -7.85 -6.03 -22.39
N ALA A 18 -7.87 -5.47 -23.60
CA ALA A 18 -8.80 -4.39 -23.94
C ALA A 18 -10.28 -4.79 -23.77
N LYS A 19 -10.62 -6.03 -24.15
CA LYS A 19 -11.96 -6.59 -23.97
C LYS A 19 -12.33 -6.69 -22.49
N LEU A 20 -11.44 -7.20 -21.64
CA LEU A 20 -11.70 -7.33 -20.20
C LEU A 20 -11.89 -5.96 -19.53
N LEU A 21 -11.03 -4.99 -19.85
CA LEU A 21 -11.17 -3.62 -19.34
C LEU A 21 -12.55 -3.03 -19.69
N ALA A 22 -12.95 -3.14 -20.95
CA ALA A 22 -14.23 -2.62 -21.44
C ALA A 22 -15.45 -3.37 -20.87
N GLN A 23 -15.38 -4.71 -20.75
CA GLN A 23 -16.50 -5.53 -20.28
C GLN A 23 -16.78 -5.35 -18.80
N HIS A 24 -15.74 -5.15 -18.00
CA HIS A 24 -15.86 -4.99 -16.55
C HIS A 24 -15.92 -3.52 -16.11
N ASP A 25 -15.89 -2.56 -17.04
CA ASP A 25 -15.86 -1.11 -16.77
C ASP A 25 -14.73 -0.72 -15.79
N ILE A 26 -13.54 -1.29 -16.02
CA ILE A 26 -12.35 -1.08 -15.19
C ILE A 26 -11.19 -0.61 -16.04
N SER A 27 -10.41 0.33 -15.51
CA SER A 27 -9.33 0.95 -16.30
C SER A 27 -7.96 0.29 -16.19
N ARG A 28 -7.79 -0.73 -15.32
CA ARG A 28 -6.51 -1.42 -15.09
C ARG A 28 -6.73 -2.83 -14.55
N LEU A 29 -5.80 -3.74 -14.87
CA LEU A 29 -5.77 -5.15 -14.48
C LEU A 29 -4.40 -5.51 -13.90
N PRO A 30 -4.32 -6.26 -12.78
CA PRO A 30 -3.09 -6.94 -12.39
C PRO A 30 -2.68 -7.97 -13.44
N VAL A 31 -1.36 -8.07 -13.69
CA VAL A 31 -0.77 -9.08 -14.56
C VAL A 31 -0.04 -10.11 -13.70
N LEU A 32 -0.44 -11.37 -13.82
CA LEU A 32 0.02 -12.48 -12.99
C LEU A 32 0.95 -13.42 -13.78
N ASP A 33 1.81 -14.14 -13.06
CA ASP A 33 2.47 -15.34 -13.58
C ASP A 33 1.56 -16.58 -13.44
N ASP A 34 2.09 -17.74 -13.79
CA ASP A 34 1.36 -19.02 -13.72
C ASP A 34 1.17 -19.53 -12.27
N GLU A 35 1.80 -18.89 -11.29
CA GLU A 35 1.73 -19.20 -9.86
C GLU A 35 0.89 -18.15 -9.08
N ASP A 36 0.13 -17.30 -9.80
CA ASP A 36 -0.70 -16.20 -9.28
C ASP A 36 0.07 -15.04 -8.63
N HIS A 37 1.40 -14.95 -8.82
CA HIS A 37 2.18 -13.81 -8.33
C HIS A 37 1.96 -12.57 -9.18
N VAL A 38 1.85 -11.41 -8.52
CA VAL A 38 1.66 -10.13 -9.22
C VAL A 38 2.98 -9.63 -9.79
N LEU A 39 3.12 -9.69 -11.11
CA LEU A 39 4.32 -9.20 -11.82
C LEU A 39 4.22 -7.71 -12.18
N GLY A 40 3.03 -7.28 -12.60
CA GLY A 40 2.82 -5.93 -13.12
C GLY A 40 1.35 -5.50 -13.11
N VAL A 41 1.09 -4.33 -13.68
CA VAL A 41 -0.25 -3.81 -13.92
C VAL A 41 -0.32 -3.30 -15.35
N VAL A 42 -1.40 -3.64 -16.05
CA VAL A 42 -1.73 -3.10 -17.37
C VAL A 42 -2.96 -2.21 -17.29
N SER A 43 -2.94 -1.10 -18.01
CA SER A 43 -3.98 -0.08 -17.98
C SER A 43 -4.44 0.32 -19.38
N GLU A 44 -5.60 0.98 -19.46
CA GLU A 44 -6.06 1.65 -20.69
C GLU A 44 -4.99 2.59 -21.26
N ARG A 45 -4.26 3.29 -20.39
CA ARG A 45 -3.16 4.15 -20.80
C ARG A 45 -2.05 3.36 -21.48
N ASP A 46 -1.67 2.21 -20.94
CA ASP A 46 -0.64 1.37 -21.55
C ASP A 46 -1.08 0.87 -22.93
N LEU A 47 -2.37 0.54 -23.10
CA LEU A 47 -2.94 0.17 -24.41
C LEU A 47 -2.91 1.33 -25.40
N ILE A 48 -3.26 2.54 -24.97
CA ILE A 48 -3.28 3.75 -25.81
C ILE A 48 -1.86 4.18 -26.18
N ASP A 49 -0.95 4.22 -25.20
CA ASP A 49 0.46 4.57 -25.39
C ASP A 49 1.11 3.56 -26.34
N ARG A 50 0.76 2.27 -26.21
CA ARG A 50 1.16 1.22 -27.15
C ARG A 50 0.60 1.49 -28.54
N GLU A 51 -0.71 1.69 -28.72
CA GLU A 51 -1.29 1.93 -30.05
C GLU A 51 -0.67 3.17 -30.73
N ALA A 52 -0.43 4.24 -29.95
CA ALA A 52 0.17 5.48 -30.42
C ALA A 52 1.64 5.31 -30.85
N ALA A 53 2.38 4.39 -30.23
CA ALA A 53 3.75 4.06 -30.64
C ALA A 53 3.83 3.33 -31.99
N GLY A 54 2.69 2.88 -32.55
CA GLY A 54 2.62 2.19 -33.84
C GLY A 54 3.19 0.76 -33.81
N HIS A 55 3.07 0.03 -34.92
CA HIS A 55 3.80 -1.23 -35.08
C HIS A 55 5.28 -0.93 -35.36
N PRO A 56 6.25 -1.69 -34.82
CA PRO A 56 7.64 -1.56 -35.26
C PRO A 56 7.66 -1.65 -36.79
N LEU A 57 8.17 -0.58 -37.42
CA LEU A 57 8.34 -0.52 -38.86
C LEU A 57 9.25 -1.68 -39.26
N VAL A 58 8.67 -2.74 -39.81
CA VAL A 58 9.45 -3.69 -40.60
C VAL A 58 9.87 -2.89 -41.83
N SER A 59 11.18 -2.64 -41.95
CA SER A 59 11.77 -1.89 -43.04
C SER A 59 11.51 -2.61 -44.37
N ASP A 60 10.48 -2.18 -45.10
CA ASP A 60 10.32 -2.53 -46.51
C ASP A 60 11.18 -1.60 -47.37
N ALA A 61 12.38 -2.10 -47.74
CA ALA A 61 13.07 -1.66 -48.94
C ALA A 61 13.04 -2.82 -49.96
N PRO A 62 12.89 -2.52 -51.27
CA PRO A 62 11.95 -3.24 -52.12
C PRO A 62 12.62 -4.39 -52.88
N ASP A 63 12.03 -5.59 -52.85
CA ASP A 63 12.36 -6.62 -53.83
C ASP A 63 11.29 -6.63 -54.93
N ALA A 64 11.75 -6.39 -56.15
CA ALA A 64 10.93 -6.34 -57.33
C ALA A 64 10.42 -7.76 -57.64
N GLY A 65 9.12 -7.96 -57.53
CA GLY A 65 8.42 -9.08 -58.17
C GLY A 65 8.44 -10.39 -57.39
N ARG A 66 7.61 -10.48 -56.35
CA ARG A 66 7.01 -11.76 -55.94
C ARG A 66 5.55 -11.56 -55.55
N GLU A 67 4.69 -12.18 -56.34
CA GLU A 67 3.32 -12.53 -55.96
C GLU A 67 3.38 -13.46 -54.74
N GLU A 68 2.84 -12.96 -53.63
CA GLU A 68 2.28 -13.65 -52.45
C GLU A 68 2.57 -12.74 -51.26
N ALA A 69 1.63 -11.83 -51.01
CA ALA A 69 1.59 -11.06 -49.77
C ALA A 69 1.40 -12.04 -48.61
N THR A 70 2.51 -12.59 -48.11
CA THR A 70 2.57 -13.12 -46.76
C THR A 70 2.28 -11.92 -45.88
N PHE A 71 1.03 -11.78 -45.43
CA PHE A 71 0.66 -10.77 -44.46
C PHE A 71 1.69 -10.82 -43.34
N PRO A 72 2.43 -9.74 -43.04
CA PRO A 72 3.38 -9.77 -41.94
C PRO A 72 2.60 -10.21 -40.71
N SER A 73 3.03 -11.31 -40.11
CA SER A 73 2.47 -11.91 -38.92
C SER A 73 2.18 -10.80 -37.92
N LYS A 74 0.90 -10.47 -37.78
CA LYS A 74 0.42 -9.38 -36.94
C LYS A 74 1.07 -9.54 -35.56
N VAL A 75 1.98 -8.64 -35.18
CA VAL A 75 2.66 -8.73 -33.88
C VAL A 75 1.58 -8.68 -32.81
N ILE A 76 1.35 -9.83 -32.15
CA ILE A 76 0.38 -9.94 -31.07
C ILE A 76 1.10 -9.46 -29.82
N PHE A 77 0.82 -8.23 -29.40
CA PHE A 77 1.31 -7.75 -28.12
C PHE A 77 0.61 -8.49 -26.99
N THR A 78 1.37 -8.84 -25.97
CA THR A 78 0.86 -9.50 -24.77
C THR A 78 0.83 -8.56 -23.57
N ALA A 79 0.05 -8.89 -22.55
CA ALA A 79 -0.03 -8.14 -21.31
C ALA A 79 1.36 -7.95 -20.67
N GLY A 80 2.20 -8.98 -20.69
CA GLY A 80 3.56 -8.94 -20.14
C GLY A 80 4.49 -7.97 -20.85
N GLU A 81 4.28 -7.71 -22.15
CA GLU A 81 5.10 -6.78 -22.94
C GLU A 81 4.69 -5.32 -22.74
N ILE A 82 3.44 -5.05 -22.36
CA ILE A 82 2.90 -3.70 -22.25
C ILE A 82 2.64 -3.26 -20.79
N MET A 83 2.74 -4.17 -19.83
CA MET A 83 2.52 -3.85 -18.42
C MET A 83 3.59 -2.92 -17.86
N SER A 84 3.19 -2.11 -16.88
CA SER A 84 4.13 -1.48 -15.96
C SER A 84 4.61 -2.50 -14.93
N ALA A 85 5.93 -2.72 -14.88
CA ALA A 85 6.57 -3.63 -13.94
C ALA A 85 7.81 -2.99 -13.27
N PRO A 86 8.13 -3.34 -12.01
CA PRO A 86 7.39 -4.24 -11.14
C PRO A 86 6.08 -3.61 -10.63
N ALA A 87 5.09 -4.45 -10.31
CA ALA A 87 3.85 -3.98 -9.70
C ALA A 87 4.13 -3.23 -8.39
N ILE A 88 3.40 -2.13 -8.18
CA ILE A 88 3.33 -1.45 -6.89
C ILE A 88 2.15 -2.05 -6.13
N SER A 89 2.44 -2.92 -5.16
CA SER A 89 1.45 -3.64 -4.35
C SER A 89 1.59 -3.32 -2.85
N VAL A 90 0.61 -3.78 -2.07
CA VAL A 90 0.63 -3.78 -0.59
C VAL A 90 0.32 -5.17 -0.08
N ARG A 91 0.72 -5.46 1.15
CA ARG A 91 0.38 -6.74 1.78
C ARG A 91 -1.00 -6.69 2.44
N ALA A 92 -1.66 -7.84 2.52
CA ALA A 92 -2.97 -7.98 3.15
C ALA A 92 -2.97 -7.62 4.65
N ASP A 93 -1.83 -7.72 5.32
CA ASP A 93 -1.63 -7.38 6.73
C ASP A 93 -1.20 -5.91 6.95
N GLU A 94 -0.96 -5.14 5.87
CA GLU A 94 -0.56 -3.74 5.98
C GLU A 94 -1.76 -2.84 6.31
N ALA A 95 -1.61 -1.97 7.31
CA ALA A 95 -2.62 -0.97 7.64
C ALA A 95 -2.97 -0.11 6.41
N ALA A 96 -4.25 0.20 6.24
CA ALA A 96 -4.70 0.85 5.01
C ALA A 96 -4.21 2.30 4.87
N ALA A 97 -3.87 2.96 5.99
CA ALA A 97 -3.13 4.23 5.97
C ALA A 97 -1.75 4.10 5.29
N GLY A 98 -1.10 2.94 5.37
CA GLY A 98 0.12 2.60 4.62
C GLY A 98 -0.12 2.60 3.12
N ALA A 99 -1.16 1.89 2.67
CA ALA A 99 -1.61 1.87 1.27
C ALA A 99 -1.95 3.26 0.74
N ALA A 100 -2.67 4.08 1.51
CA ALA A 100 -2.98 5.47 1.14
C ALA A 100 -1.73 6.31 0.91
N ARG A 101 -0.75 6.21 1.82
CA ARG A 101 0.54 6.89 1.69
C ARG A 101 1.32 6.40 0.48
N LEU A 102 1.30 5.09 0.19
CA LEU A 102 1.95 4.53 -0.99
C LEU A 102 1.31 5.05 -2.28
N MET A 103 -0.02 5.05 -2.38
CA MET A 103 -0.77 5.60 -3.51
C MET A 103 -0.41 7.07 -3.76
N ALA A 104 -0.38 7.89 -2.71
CA ALA A 104 -0.04 9.31 -2.82
C ALA A 104 1.40 9.52 -3.29
N ARG A 105 2.37 8.80 -2.70
CA ARG A 105 3.80 8.94 -3.07
C ARG A 105 4.09 8.48 -4.49
N ARG A 106 3.42 7.41 -4.95
CA ARG A 106 3.67 6.80 -6.27
C ARG A 106 2.74 7.34 -7.36
N GLY A 107 1.78 8.18 -7.01
CA GLY A 107 0.81 8.73 -7.97
C GLY A 107 -0.16 7.70 -8.53
N VAL A 108 -0.33 6.55 -7.85
CA VAL A 108 -1.23 5.47 -8.29
C VAL A 108 -2.60 5.58 -7.62
N GLU A 109 -3.62 5.01 -8.25
CA GLU A 109 -5.03 5.10 -7.80
C GLU A 109 -5.58 3.81 -7.22
N ARG A 110 -4.86 2.71 -7.45
CA ARG A 110 -5.19 1.38 -6.96
C ARG A 110 -3.91 0.58 -6.77
N LEU A 111 -3.96 -0.37 -5.86
CA LEU A 111 -2.85 -1.24 -5.50
C LEU A 111 -3.38 -2.68 -5.47
N PRO A 112 -2.73 -3.63 -6.15
CA PRO A 112 -2.89 -5.04 -5.85
C PRO A 112 -2.55 -5.31 -4.39
N VAL A 113 -3.37 -6.12 -3.74
CA VAL A 113 -3.13 -6.62 -2.38
C VAL A 113 -2.62 -8.05 -2.52
N VAL A 114 -1.49 -8.33 -1.89
CA VAL A 114 -0.83 -9.64 -1.95
C VAL A 114 -0.69 -10.31 -0.59
N ASP A 115 -0.61 -11.64 -0.59
CA ASP A 115 -0.32 -12.44 0.59
C ASP A 115 1.20 -12.48 0.91
N ASP A 116 1.57 -13.38 1.82
CA ASP A 116 2.93 -13.57 2.27
C ASP A 116 3.84 -14.13 1.17
N GLU A 117 3.27 -14.90 0.24
CA GLU A 117 3.91 -15.48 -0.93
C GLU A 117 3.88 -14.55 -2.17
N ALA A 118 3.37 -13.32 -2.04
CA ALA A 118 3.19 -12.35 -3.13
C ALA A 118 2.12 -12.70 -4.18
N ARG A 119 1.20 -13.62 -3.85
CA ARG A 119 0.04 -13.95 -4.68
C ARG A 119 -1.06 -12.91 -4.53
N LEU A 120 -1.81 -12.67 -5.60
CA LEU A 120 -2.92 -11.72 -5.59
C LEU A 120 -4.07 -12.22 -4.71
N VAL A 121 -4.45 -11.44 -3.70
CA VAL A 121 -5.61 -11.73 -2.83
C VAL A 121 -6.69 -10.67 -2.86
N GLY A 122 -6.42 -9.52 -3.49
CA GLY A 122 -7.40 -8.45 -3.57
C GLY A 122 -6.90 -7.22 -4.32
N ILE A 123 -7.77 -6.22 -4.45
CA ILE A 123 -7.42 -4.90 -4.92
C ILE A 123 -7.97 -3.83 -3.98
N VAL A 124 -7.17 -2.79 -3.75
CA VAL A 124 -7.59 -1.61 -3.00
C VAL A 124 -7.50 -0.36 -3.87
N THR A 125 -8.56 0.43 -3.90
CA THR A 125 -8.65 1.68 -4.67
C THR A 125 -8.69 2.90 -3.73
N ARG A 126 -8.46 4.10 -4.27
CA ARG A 126 -8.66 5.35 -3.50
C ARG A 126 -10.04 5.45 -2.89
N ARG A 127 -11.09 4.98 -3.58
CA ARG A 127 -12.47 5.00 -3.06
C ARG A 127 -12.59 4.09 -1.84
N ASP A 128 -11.99 2.90 -1.88
CA ASP A 128 -11.99 1.99 -0.75
C ASP A 128 -11.28 2.60 0.46
N LEU A 129 -10.16 3.31 0.24
CA LEU A 129 -9.43 3.98 1.31
C LEU A 129 -10.21 5.15 1.90
N LEU A 130 -11.00 5.87 1.10
CA LEU A 130 -11.87 6.95 1.61
C LEU A 130 -12.93 6.42 2.59
N SER A 131 -13.41 5.19 2.40
CA SER A 131 -14.39 4.59 3.31
C SER A 131 -13.88 4.43 4.75
N LEU A 132 -12.56 4.38 4.96
CA LEU A 132 -11.96 4.28 6.29
C LEU A 132 -12.13 5.55 7.11
N PHE A 133 -12.25 6.71 6.47
CA PHE A 133 -12.56 7.96 7.16
C PHE A 133 -14.03 8.03 7.62
N LEU A 134 -14.86 7.06 7.24
CA LEU A 134 -16.24 6.93 7.74
C LEU A 134 -16.33 6.05 8.99
N ARG A 135 -15.20 5.53 9.50
CA ARG A 135 -15.22 4.73 10.72
C ARG A 135 -15.70 5.58 11.90
N PRO A 136 -16.72 5.14 12.66
CA PRO A 136 -17.23 5.90 13.79
C PRO A 136 -16.14 6.13 14.84
N ASP A 137 -16.10 7.34 15.42
CA ASP A 137 -15.17 7.71 16.49
C ASP A 137 -15.22 6.75 17.69
N ALA A 138 -16.39 6.16 17.96
CA ALA A 138 -16.58 5.19 19.02
C ALA A 138 -15.79 3.89 18.78
N GLU A 139 -15.72 3.41 17.54
CA GLU A 139 -14.93 2.24 17.17
C GLU A 139 -13.44 2.53 17.26
N ILE A 140 -13.00 3.67 16.72
CA ILE A 140 -11.60 4.12 16.83
C ILE A 140 -11.19 4.16 18.32
N ARG A 141 -12.02 4.77 19.16
CA ARG A 141 -11.78 4.84 20.60
C ARG A 141 -11.66 3.46 21.23
N HIS A 142 -12.54 2.53 20.88
CA HIS A 142 -12.53 1.17 21.41
C HIS A 142 -11.21 0.45 21.08
N HIS A 143 -10.77 0.48 19.82
CA HIS A 143 -9.51 -0.11 19.38
C HIS A 143 -8.28 0.53 20.05
N VAL A 144 -8.29 1.85 20.26
CA VAL A 144 -7.20 2.50 21.01
C VAL A 144 -7.14 1.96 22.45
N VAL A 145 -8.28 1.82 23.11
CA VAL A 145 -8.34 1.40 24.52
C VAL A 145 -8.00 -0.08 24.69
N GLU A 146 -8.67 -0.96 23.95
CA GLU A 146 -8.48 -2.41 24.09
C GLU A 146 -7.14 -2.84 23.45
N ASP A 147 -6.99 -2.68 22.14
CA ASP A 147 -5.86 -3.25 21.40
C ASP A 147 -4.52 -2.59 21.76
N ILE A 148 -4.49 -1.26 21.91
CA ILE A 148 -3.23 -0.53 22.11
C ILE A 148 -2.92 -0.37 23.59
N LEU A 149 -3.80 0.28 24.35
CA LEU A 149 -3.50 0.59 25.75
C LEU A 149 -3.44 -0.69 26.58
N MET A 150 -4.44 -1.56 26.48
CA MET A 150 -4.54 -2.75 27.32
C MET A 150 -3.69 -3.90 26.80
N ASP A 151 -3.89 -4.32 25.54
CA ASP A 151 -3.27 -5.54 25.02
C ASP A 151 -1.80 -5.32 24.62
N THR A 152 -1.52 -4.29 23.82
CA THR A 152 -0.15 -4.05 23.31
C THR A 152 0.78 -3.46 24.35
N MET A 153 0.31 -2.51 25.16
CA MET A 153 1.14 -1.78 26.12
C MET A 153 0.91 -2.16 27.59
N GLY A 154 -0.08 -2.99 27.91
CA GLY A 154 -0.32 -3.44 29.28
C GLY A 154 -0.69 -2.31 30.26
N LEU A 155 -1.20 -1.19 29.76
CA LEU A 155 -1.55 -0.04 30.56
C LEU A 155 -2.88 -0.25 31.28
N ARG A 156 -3.00 0.39 32.45
CA ARG A 156 -4.26 0.39 33.19
C ARG A 156 -5.30 1.25 32.45
N PRO A 157 -6.60 0.87 32.46
CA PRO A 157 -7.66 1.60 31.74
C PRO A 157 -7.83 3.08 32.12
N LYS A 158 -7.24 3.53 33.24
CA LYS A 158 -7.31 4.91 33.75
C LYS A 158 -6.00 5.69 33.61
N ALA A 159 -4.95 5.10 33.06
CA ALA A 159 -3.66 5.79 32.90
C ALA A 159 -3.73 6.89 31.83
N VAL A 160 -4.51 6.63 30.77
CA VAL A 160 -4.72 7.53 29.64
C VAL A 160 -6.22 7.57 29.31
N THR A 161 -6.79 8.77 29.30
CA THR A 161 -8.12 9.04 28.79
C THR A 161 -8.03 9.25 27.28
N VAL A 162 -8.95 8.61 26.55
CA VAL A 162 -9.02 8.65 25.08
C VAL A 162 -10.33 9.31 24.66
N HIS A 163 -10.21 10.38 23.87
CA HIS A 163 -11.32 11.04 23.18
C HIS A 163 -11.06 11.03 21.68
N VAL A 164 -12.10 10.77 20.89
CA VAL A 164 -12.02 10.80 19.44
C VAL A 164 -13.13 11.70 18.92
N VAL A 165 -12.77 12.65 18.05
CA VAL A 165 -13.69 13.55 17.37
C VAL A 165 -13.21 13.70 15.93
N ASP A 166 -14.05 13.33 14.96
CA ASP A 166 -13.76 13.37 13.53
C ASP A 166 -12.43 12.67 13.20
N GLY A 167 -12.19 11.49 13.80
CA GLY A 167 -10.95 10.72 13.62
C GLY A 167 -9.70 11.32 14.28
N ILE A 168 -9.80 12.44 15.00
CA ILE A 168 -8.69 13.02 15.78
C ILE A 168 -8.68 12.41 17.18
N VAL A 169 -7.63 11.65 17.48
CA VAL A 169 -7.46 10.99 18.78
C VAL A 169 -6.72 11.91 19.74
N THR A 170 -7.39 12.35 20.79
CA THR A 170 -6.77 13.06 21.90
C THR A 170 -6.43 12.07 23.01
N LEU A 171 -5.16 12.04 23.40
CA LEU A 171 -4.64 11.17 24.45
C LEU A 171 -4.21 12.03 25.64
N GLU A 172 -4.90 11.89 26.78
CA GLU A 172 -4.64 12.70 27.97
C GLU A 172 -4.31 11.82 29.16
N GLY A 173 -3.20 12.07 29.85
CA GLY A 173 -2.86 11.26 31.01
C GLY A 173 -1.38 11.27 31.37
N ARG A 174 -1.03 10.32 32.21
CA ARG A 174 0.34 10.18 32.73
C ARG A 174 0.81 8.74 32.59
N LEU A 175 1.87 8.55 31.82
CA LEU A 175 2.57 7.28 31.66
C LEU A 175 3.70 7.16 32.70
N GLU A 176 4.23 5.96 32.86
CA GLU A 176 5.33 5.72 33.80
C GLU A 176 6.64 6.25 33.24
N ALA A 177 6.93 5.98 31.96
CA ALA A 177 8.20 6.31 31.33
C ALA A 177 8.02 7.24 30.11
N GLN A 178 8.96 8.17 29.94
CA GLN A 178 8.97 9.15 28.84
C GLN A 178 9.09 8.47 27.47
N SER A 179 9.81 7.35 27.40
CA SER A 179 9.96 6.53 26.19
C SER A 179 8.65 5.93 25.67
N GLN A 180 7.62 5.76 26.52
CA GLN A 180 6.33 5.18 26.13
C GLN A 180 5.45 6.15 25.33
N ILE A 181 5.59 7.46 25.56
CA ILE A 181 4.79 8.49 24.88
C ILE A 181 4.93 8.40 23.34
N PRO A 182 6.13 8.44 22.74
CA PRO A 182 6.28 8.35 21.29
C PRO A 182 5.82 7.00 20.73
N VAL A 183 5.94 5.91 21.50
CA VAL A 183 5.45 4.59 21.10
C VAL A 183 3.93 4.59 21.01
N LEU A 184 3.23 5.09 22.03
CA LEU A 184 1.77 5.20 22.05
C LEU A 184 1.23 6.05 20.89
N ILE A 185 1.83 7.22 20.67
CA ILE A 185 1.45 8.11 19.56
C ILE A 185 1.59 7.38 18.22
N ARG A 186 2.71 6.69 18.02
CA ARG A 186 2.99 5.95 16.79
C ARG A 186 2.03 4.78 16.57
N LEU A 187 1.72 4.01 17.60
CA LEU A 187 0.77 2.89 17.49
C LEU A 187 -0.64 3.41 17.19
N THR A 188 -1.08 4.44 17.90
CA THR A 188 -2.39 5.07 17.71
C THR A 188 -2.56 5.61 16.30
N GLY A 189 -1.54 6.32 15.78
CA GLY A 189 -1.57 6.89 14.42
C GLY A 189 -1.51 5.87 13.28
N ARG A 190 -1.44 4.56 13.58
CA ARG A 190 -1.50 3.48 12.58
C ARG A 190 -2.87 2.82 12.51
N LEU A 191 -3.77 3.09 13.44
CA LEU A 191 -5.13 2.57 13.38
C LEU A 191 -5.90 3.19 12.22
N ASP A 192 -6.69 2.36 11.55
CA ASP A 192 -7.58 2.82 10.49
C ASP A 192 -8.67 3.74 11.07
N GLY A 193 -8.89 4.86 10.38
CA GLY A 193 -9.80 5.92 10.80
C GLY A 193 -9.13 7.06 11.58
N VAL A 194 -7.89 6.87 12.07
CA VAL A 194 -7.15 7.93 12.78
C VAL A 194 -6.55 8.92 11.79
N ILE A 195 -6.98 10.17 11.85
CA ILE A 195 -6.47 11.28 11.02
C ILE A 195 -5.27 11.94 11.68
N ALA A 196 -5.34 12.17 12.99
CA ALA A 196 -4.28 12.81 13.77
C ALA A 196 -4.32 12.34 15.22
N VAL A 197 -3.17 12.44 15.89
CA VAL A 197 -3.04 12.17 17.32
C VAL A 197 -2.60 13.46 18.01
N ALA A 198 -3.38 13.92 18.98
CA ALA A 198 -3.11 15.09 19.81
C ALA A 198 -2.70 14.64 21.22
N PRO A 199 -1.39 14.46 21.49
CA PRO A 199 -0.94 14.01 22.80
C PRO A 199 -0.93 15.15 23.81
N ARG A 200 -1.62 14.94 24.94
CA ARG A 200 -1.49 15.70 26.18
C ARG A 200 -1.03 14.76 27.28
N LEU A 201 0.12 14.13 27.03
CA LEU A 201 0.70 13.09 27.88
C LEU A 201 1.90 13.63 28.65
N THR A 202 2.06 13.14 29.88
CA THR A 202 3.25 13.39 30.71
C THR A 202 3.82 12.06 31.20
N ALA A 203 5.08 12.04 31.64
CA ALA A 203 5.70 10.87 32.25
C ALA A 203 5.95 11.06 33.75
N ARG A 204 6.08 9.96 34.50
CA ARG A 204 6.58 9.99 35.87
C ARG A 204 8.10 10.06 35.90
N VAL A 205 8.76 9.26 35.07
CA VAL A 205 10.22 9.16 34.98
C VAL A 205 10.66 9.50 33.56
N ASP A 206 11.70 10.33 33.45
CA ASP A 206 12.38 10.56 32.18
C ASP A 206 13.51 9.53 32.01
N ASP A 207 13.21 8.48 31.27
CA ASP A 207 14.13 7.41 30.88
C ASP A 207 14.72 7.62 29.47
N SER A 208 14.49 8.78 28.85
CA SER A 208 14.93 9.07 27.48
C SER A 208 16.39 9.52 27.40
N LEU A 209 17.01 9.86 28.54
CA LEU A 209 18.42 10.25 28.63
C LEU A 209 19.27 9.05 29.08
N PRO A 210 20.42 8.80 28.45
CA PRO A 210 21.37 7.82 28.96
C PRO A 210 21.84 8.30 30.34
N THR A 211 21.59 7.50 31.38
CA THR A 211 22.05 7.76 32.74
C THR A 211 23.57 7.91 32.73
N ALA A 212 24.06 9.14 32.87
CA ALA A 212 25.48 9.44 33.05
C ALA A 212 25.92 8.98 34.45
N SER A 213 26.14 7.68 34.61
CA SER A 213 26.71 7.11 35.83
C SER A 213 27.63 5.95 35.47
N HIS A 214 28.80 6.29 34.91
CA HIS A 214 30.06 5.54 35.05
C HIS A 214 31.25 6.39 34.53
N ARG A 215 31.52 7.53 35.19
CA ARG A 215 32.83 8.19 35.14
C ARG A 215 33.16 8.78 36.51
N SER A 216 33.58 7.92 37.43
CA SER A 216 34.54 8.27 38.49
C SER A 216 34.93 7.04 39.27
N ALA A 217 36.09 6.49 38.94
CA ALA A 217 37.14 6.10 39.88
C ALA A 217 38.17 5.27 39.10
N LEU A 218 39.23 5.94 38.65
CA LEU A 218 40.61 5.43 38.66
C LEU A 218 41.49 6.59 38.21
N GLY A 219 41.61 7.57 39.11
CA GLY A 219 42.76 8.46 39.14
C GLY A 219 43.97 7.68 39.63
N MET A 220 45.01 7.68 38.79
CA MET A 220 46.45 7.75 39.10
C MET A 220 46.97 7.17 40.43
N SER A 221 47.90 6.23 40.33
CA SER A 221 49.17 6.32 41.06
C SER A 221 50.32 5.88 40.15
N TRP A 222 51.37 6.71 40.13
CA TRP A 222 52.68 6.43 39.54
C TRP A 222 53.50 5.53 40.45
#